data_AF-A0A1Q7R319-F1
#
_entry.id   AF-A0A1Q7R319-F1
#
_cell.length_a   1.000
_cell.length_b   1.000
_cell.length_c   1.000
_cell.angle_alpha   90.00
_cell.angle_beta   90.00
_cell.angle_gamma   90.00
#
_symmetry.space_group_name_H-M   'P 1'
#
loop_
_entity.id
_entity.type
_entity.pdbx_description
1 polymer ?
#
loop_
_entity_poly.entity_id
_entity_poly.type
_entity_poly.pdbx_seq_one_letter_code
_entity_poly.pdbx_strand_id
1 'polypeptide(L)'
;MRLTVLNTARPALPRLSWTQTDLALASAFTMALLVDAGQTRWLAKGGWHEFRETNPILGPRPTVGQLNTYTAVCGLAVFGAAAAAPARVRPWLLAAALAVESFTIAGTTRQGIAIRF
;
A
#
# COMPACT_ATOMS: atom_id res chain seq x y z
N MET A 1 -55.87 -14.09 14.16
CA MET A 1 -55.05 -13.52 13.06
C MET A 1 -53.58 -13.72 13.44
N ARG A 2 -52.87 -14.64 12.77
CA ARG A 2 -51.50 -15.06 13.15
C ARG A 2 -50.52 -14.41 12.18
N LEU A 3 -49.70 -13.47 12.67
CA LEU A 3 -48.66 -12.81 11.88
C LEU A 3 -47.45 -13.75 11.78
N THR A 4 -47.27 -14.35 10.61
CA THR A 4 -46.05 -15.10 10.28
C THR A 4 -44.98 -14.10 9.89
N VAL A 5 -44.06 -13.78 10.82
CA VAL A 5 -42.89 -12.96 10.51
C VAL A 5 -41.90 -13.83 9.73
N LEU A 6 -41.75 -13.55 8.44
CA LEU A 6 -40.69 -14.14 7.61
C LEU A 6 -39.35 -13.58 8.09
N ASN A 7 -38.66 -14.34 8.93
CA ASN A 7 -37.26 -14.07 9.29
C ASN A 7 -36.39 -14.40 8.08
N THR A 8 -36.18 -13.43 7.19
CA THR A 8 -35.18 -13.55 6.14
C THR A 8 -33.80 -13.54 6.80
N ALA A 9 -33.18 -14.71 6.91
CA ALA A 9 -31.80 -14.82 7.36
C ALA A 9 -30.94 -13.89 6.49
N ARG A 10 -30.30 -12.88 7.11
CA ARG A 10 -29.32 -12.06 6.39
C ARG A 10 -28.26 -13.00 5.81
N PRO A 11 -27.93 -12.91 4.52
CA PRO A 11 -26.79 -13.65 3.99
C PRO A 11 -25.57 -13.26 4.81
N ALA A 12 -24.90 -14.26 5.40
CA ALA A 12 -23.65 -14.03 6.09
C ALA A 12 -22.66 -13.42 5.08
N LEU A 13 -22.08 -12.27 5.41
CA LEU A 13 -21.04 -11.69 4.59
C LEU A 13 -19.92 -12.74 4.43
N PRO A 14 -19.37 -12.94 3.23
CA PRO A 14 -18.22 -13.82 3.05
C PRO A 14 -17.15 -13.41 4.05
N ARG A 15 -16.74 -14.34 4.93
CA ARG A 15 -15.67 -14.05 5.88
C ARG A 15 -14.40 -13.82 5.07
N LEU A 16 -13.80 -12.65 5.22
CA LEU A 16 -12.52 -12.33 4.62
C LEU A 16 -11.44 -13.20 5.28
N SER A 17 -11.19 -14.37 4.73
CA SER A 17 -10.13 -15.27 5.20
C SER A 17 -8.83 -14.88 4.50
N TRP A 18 -7.84 -14.49 5.29
CA TRP A 18 -6.47 -14.26 4.84
C TRP A 18 -5.63 -15.49 5.17
N THR A 19 -4.86 -15.95 4.20
CA THR A 19 -3.88 -17.00 4.41
C THR A 19 -2.63 -16.43 5.10
N GLN A 20 -1.78 -17.30 5.63
CA GLN A 20 -0.46 -16.88 6.16
C GLN A 20 0.40 -16.23 5.07
N THR A 21 0.31 -16.70 3.83
CA THR A 21 1.00 -16.10 2.68
C THR A 21 0.49 -14.69 2.40
N ASP A 22 -0.83 -14.47 2.42
CA ASP A 22 -1.40 -13.12 2.24
C ASP A 22 -0.90 -12.17 3.33
N LEU A 23 -0.89 -12.63 4.59
CA LEU A 23 -0.43 -11.82 5.72
C LEU A 23 1.05 -11.49 5.62
N ALA A 24 1.89 -12.45 5.24
CA ALA A 24 3.31 -12.24 5.04
C ALA A 24 3.58 -11.22 3.92
N LEU A 25 2.93 -11.38 2.77
CA LEU A 25 3.07 -10.46 1.64
C LEU A 25 2.56 -9.05 1.96
N ALA A 26 1.41 -8.93 2.63
CA ALA A 26 0.90 -7.62 3.03
C ALA A 26 1.80 -6.94 4.07
N SER A 27 2.35 -7.70 5.02
CA SER A 27 3.29 -7.17 6.01
C SER A 27 4.59 -6.71 5.35
N ALA A 28 5.14 -7.51 4.44
CA ALA A 28 6.32 -7.17 3.67
C ALA A 28 6.09 -5.93 2.79
N PHE A 29 4.96 -5.87 2.09
CA PHE A 29 4.56 -4.70 1.31
C PHE A 29 4.44 -3.45 2.21
N THR A 30 3.83 -3.57 3.38
CA THR A 30 3.72 -2.45 4.33
C THR A 30 5.09 -1.90 4.70
N MET A 31 6.03 -2.79 5.05
CA MET A 31 7.39 -2.37 5.40
C MET A 31 8.11 -1.73 4.22
N ALA A 32 7.98 -2.29 3.01
CA ALA A 32 8.56 -1.70 1.82
C ALA A 32 8.00 -0.29 1.55
N LEU A 33 6.67 -0.14 1.60
CA LEU A 33 6.01 1.16 1.43
C LEU A 33 6.46 2.19 2.49
N LEU A 34 6.65 1.76 3.74
CA LEU A 34 7.17 2.64 4.79
C LEU A 34 8.62 3.04 4.53
N VAL A 35 9.44 2.12 4.02
CA VAL A 35 10.83 2.41 3.66
C VAL A 35 10.90 3.43 2.52
N ASP A 36 10.16 3.18 1.45
CA ASP A 36 10.08 4.10 0.31
C ASP A 36 9.64 5.50 0.78
N ALA A 37 8.54 5.58 1.54
CA ALA A 37 8.05 6.84 2.09
C ALA A 37 9.09 7.50 3.01
N GLY A 38 9.84 6.74 3.81
CA GLY A 38 10.91 7.24 4.66
C GLY A 38 12.05 7.89 3.85
N GLN A 39 12.48 7.23 2.78
CA GLN A 39 13.50 7.76 1.86
C GLN A 39 13.01 9.04 1.17
N THR A 40 11.79 9.03 0.65
CA THR A 40 11.21 10.16 -0.10
C THR A 40 10.93 11.36 0.81
N ARG A 41 10.49 11.15 2.05
CA ARG A 41 10.35 12.23 3.06
C ARG A 41 11.69 12.85 3.42
N TRP A 42 12.76 12.06 3.48
CA TRP A 42 14.10 12.59 3.77
C TRP A 42 14.55 13.56 2.67
N LEU A 43 14.31 13.21 1.40
CA LEU A 43 14.54 14.11 0.27
C LEU A 43 13.70 15.39 0.37
N ALA A 44 12.42 15.26 0.73
CA ALA A 44 11.54 16.41 0.89
C ALA A 44 11.99 17.35 2.02
N LYS A 45 12.44 16.80 3.16
CA LYS A 45 13.02 17.58 4.27
C LYS A 45 14.32 18.26 3.88
N GLY A 46 15.12 17.64 3.01
CA GLY A 46 16.33 18.22 2.42
C GLY A 46 16.07 19.20 1.28
N GLY A 47 14.80 19.53 0.97
CA GLY A 47 14.45 20.51 -0.05
C GLY A 47 14.70 20.07 -1.49
N TRP A 48 14.73 18.75 -1.77
CA TRP A 48 14.81 18.21 -3.14
C TRP A 48 16.00 18.75 -3.97
N HIS A 49 17.18 18.93 -3.34
CA HIS A 49 18.33 19.58 -3.99
C HIS A 49 18.68 19.00 -5.37
N GLU A 50 19.24 17.80 -5.41
CA GLU A 50 19.64 17.11 -6.65
C GLU A 50 18.59 16.10 -7.12
N PHE A 51 17.52 15.95 -6.36
CA PHE A 51 16.49 14.94 -6.58
C PHE A 51 15.18 15.57 -7.02
N ARG A 52 14.44 14.86 -7.88
CA ARG A 52 13.07 15.19 -8.21
C ARG A 52 12.22 13.95 -8.05
N GLU A 53 11.02 14.13 -7.53
CA GLU A 53 10.00 13.10 -7.53
C GLU A 53 9.58 12.81 -8.97
N THR A 54 9.51 11.53 -9.33
CA THR A 54 9.14 11.09 -10.68
C THR A 54 7.65 10.79 -10.78
N ASN A 55 6.98 10.58 -9.64
CA ASN A 55 5.56 10.33 -9.59
C ASN A 55 4.75 11.55 -10.12
N PRO A 56 4.04 11.41 -11.25
CA PRO A 56 3.32 12.52 -11.86
C PRO A 56 2.14 13.01 -11.01
N ILE A 57 1.60 12.18 -10.11
CA ILE A 57 0.48 12.53 -9.23
C ILE A 57 0.93 13.52 -8.16
N LEU A 58 2.15 13.35 -7.65
CA LEU A 58 2.71 14.19 -6.58
C LEU A 58 3.39 15.45 -7.12
N GLY A 59 3.74 15.48 -8.41
CA GLY A 59 4.57 16.51 -8.99
C GLY A 59 6.04 16.39 -8.56
N PRO A 60 6.94 17.25 -9.07
CA PRO A 60 8.39 17.01 -8.99
C PRO A 60 9.03 17.25 -7.62
N ARG A 61 8.34 17.95 -6.69
CA ARG A 61 8.86 18.32 -5.36
C ARG A 61 7.75 18.38 -4.32
N PRO A 62 7.09 17.24 -4.00
CA PRO A 62 5.99 17.24 -3.05
C PRO A 62 6.47 17.59 -1.64
N THR A 63 5.57 18.18 -0.87
CA THR A 63 5.77 18.40 0.57
C THR A 63 5.68 17.07 1.34
N VAL A 64 6.24 17.03 2.55
CA VAL A 64 6.10 15.88 3.46
C VAL A 64 4.63 15.53 3.73
N GLY A 65 3.75 16.54 3.82
CA GLY A 65 2.31 16.32 4.00
C GLY A 65 1.68 15.60 2.81
N GLN A 66 1.99 16.03 1.58
CA GLN A 66 1.52 15.35 0.36
C GLN A 66 2.04 13.91 0.27
N LEU A 67 3.31 13.69 0.62
CA LEU A 67 3.89 12.34 0.68
C LEU A 67 3.17 11.44 1.68
N ASN A 68 2.83 11.95 2.87
CA ASN A 68 2.10 11.20 3.89
C ASN A 68 0.71 10.80 3.40
N THR A 69 -0.04 11.75 2.84
CA THR A 69 -1.36 11.48 2.28
C THR A 69 -1.28 10.44 1.16
N TYR A 70 -0.35 10.60 0.24
CA TYR A 70 -0.18 9.67 -0.88
C TYR A 70 0.20 8.27 -0.42
N THR A 71 1.15 8.16 0.52
CA THR A 71 1.55 6.87 1.13
C THR A 71 0.34 6.17 1.76
N ALA A 72 -0.45 6.90 2.55
CA ALA A 72 -1.65 6.36 3.20
C ALA A 72 -2.69 5.89 2.16
N VAL A 73 -2.93 6.70 1.13
CA VAL A 73 -3.85 6.36 0.03
C VAL A 73 -3.36 5.12 -0.73
N CYS A 74 -2.07 5.01 -1.04
CA CYS A 74 -1.50 3.82 -1.68
C CYS A 74 -1.69 2.56 -0.84
N GLY A 75 -1.36 2.62 0.46
CA GLY A 75 -1.56 1.49 1.36
C GLY A 75 -3.04 1.06 1.42
N LEU A 76 -3.95 2.01 1.62
CA LEU A 76 -5.39 1.75 1.64
C LEU A 76 -5.91 1.20 0.31
N ALA A 77 -5.41 1.70 -0.82
CA ALA A 77 -5.80 1.23 -2.15
C ALA A 77 -5.35 -0.22 -2.37
N VAL A 78 -4.10 -0.56 -2.04
CA VAL A 78 -3.58 -1.93 -2.17
C VAL A 78 -4.33 -2.88 -1.24
N PHE A 79 -4.53 -2.53 0.04
CA PHE A 79 -5.28 -3.40 0.96
C PHE A 79 -6.77 -3.52 0.61
N GLY A 80 -7.39 -2.43 0.15
CA GLY A 80 -8.77 -2.44 -0.33
C GLY A 80 -8.92 -3.33 -1.56
N ALA A 81 -8.02 -3.21 -2.53
CA ALA A 81 -7.99 -4.08 -3.71
C ALA A 81 -7.73 -5.54 -3.34
N ALA A 82 -6.78 -5.81 -2.43
CA ALA A 82 -6.51 -7.16 -1.92
C ALA A 82 -7.72 -7.77 -1.20
N ALA A 83 -8.44 -6.97 -0.39
CA ALA A 83 -9.63 -7.40 0.32
C ALA A 83 -10.80 -7.70 -0.64
N ALA A 84 -10.95 -6.93 -1.72
CA ALA A 84 -11.96 -7.15 -2.75
C ALA A 84 -11.59 -8.27 -3.75
N ALA A 85 -10.30 -8.60 -3.89
CA ALA A 85 -9.83 -9.59 -4.83
C ALA A 85 -10.24 -11.04 -4.43
N PRO A 86 -10.52 -11.91 -5.41
CA PRO A 86 -10.66 -13.34 -5.17
C PRO A 86 -9.41 -13.90 -4.48
N ALA A 87 -9.58 -14.87 -3.57
CA ALA A 87 -8.48 -15.43 -2.78
C ALA A 87 -7.31 -15.96 -3.64
N ARG A 88 -7.59 -16.49 -4.84
CA ARG A 88 -6.57 -16.96 -5.79
C ARG A 88 -5.73 -15.84 -6.41
N VAL A 89 -6.25 -14.62 -6.47
CA VAL A 89 -5.61 -13.44 -7.09
C VAL A 89 -4.88 -12.59 -6.06
N ARG A 90 -5.41 -12.53 -4.83
CA ARG A 90 -4.86 -11.73 -3.73
C ARG A 90 -3.34 -11.87 -3.53
N PRO A 91 -2.73 -13.07 -3.46
CA PRO A 91 -1.29 -13.18 -3.26
C PRO A 91 -0.49 -12.61 -4.44
N TRP A 92 -0.98 -12.74 -5.68
CA TRP A 92 -0.32 -12.14 -6.84
C TRP A 92 -0.38 -10.62 -6.82
N LEU A 93 -1.53 -10.06 -6.41
CA LEU A 93 -1.67 -8.61 -6.23
C LEU A 93 -0.70 -8.07 -5.17
N LEU A 94 -0.67 -8.71 -4.00
CA LEU A 94 0.22 -8.30 -2.91
C LEU A 94 1.70 -8.47 -3.28
N ALA A 95 2.06 -9.56 -3.96
CA ALA A 95 3.41 -9.78 -4.46
C ALA A 95 3.83 -8.74 -5.50
N ALA A 96 2.93 -8.38 -6.43
CA ALA A 96 3.19 -7.34 -7.42
C ALA A 96 3.39 -5.97 -6.74
N ALA A 97 2.54 -5.62 -5.77
CA ALA A 97 2.69 -4.39 -4.99
C ALA A 97 4.03 -4.35 -4.23
N LEU A 98 4.39 -5.44 -3.55
CA LEU A 98 5.69 -5.58 -2.89
C LEU A 98 6.87 -5.43 -3.88
N ALA A 99 6.77 -6.04 -5.06
CA ALA A 99 7.81 -5.94 -6.08
C ALA A 99 8.02 -4.49 -6.54
N VAL A 100 6.94 -3.75 -6.79
CA VAL A 100 7.00 -2.33 -7.16
C VAL A 100 7.73 -1.51 -6.09
N GLU A 101 7.32 -1.60 -4.82
CA GLU A 101 8.00 -0.88 -3.73
C GLU A 101 9.47 -1.28 -3.60
N SER A 102 9.76 -2.58 -3.72
CA SER A 102 11.14 -3.08 -3.66
C SER A 102 12.03 -2.53 -4.78
N PHE A 103 11.50 -2.38 -6.00
CA PHE A 103 12.21 -1.77 -7.12
C PHE A 103 12.44 -0.27 -6.90
N THR A 104 11.46 0.45 -6.35
CA THR A 104 11.61 1.87 -6.02
C THR A 104 12.69 2.06 -4.96
N ILE A 105 12.65 1.30 -3.86
CA ILE A 105 13.69 1.33 -2.81
C ILE A 105 15.06 1.02 -3.40
N ALA A 106 15.17 -0.02 -4.23
CA ALA A 106 16.44 -0.39 -4.85
C ALA A 106 16.98 0.73 -5.77
N GLY A 107 16.11 1.38 -6.55
CA GLY A 107 16.46 2.53 -7.37
C GLY A 107 16.97 3.70 -6.54
N THR A 108 16.21 4.10 -5.52
CA THR A 108 16.53 5.19 -4.58
C THR A 108 17.83 4.91 -3.82
N THR A 109 18.04 3.67 -3.39
CA THR A 109 19.28 3.24 -2.72
C THR A 109 20.49 3.28 -3.64
N ARG A 110 20.34 2.87 -4.91
CA ARG A 110 21.42 2.98 -5.92
C ARG A 110 21.80 4.43 -6.22
N GLN A 111 20.91 5.38 -5.97
CA GLN A 111 21.18 6.82 -6.07
C GLN A 111 21.84 7.39 -4.79
N GLY A 112 22.17 6.55 -3.81
CA GLY A 112 22.91 6.92 -2.60
C GLY A 112 22.05 7.28 -1.39
N ILE A 113 20.72 7.11 -1.48
CA ILE A 113 19.83 7.40 -0.36
C ILE A 113 19.70 6.15 0.53
N ALA A 114 20.16 6.25 1.78
CA ALA A 114 20.10 5.15 2.73
C ALA A 114 18.64 4.67 2.97
N ILE A 115 18.48 3.40 3.35
CA ILE A 115 17.21 2.85 3.83
C ILE A 115 16.80 3.59 5.10
N ARG A 116 15.54 4.03 5.16
CA ARG A 116 14.95 4.80 6.26
C ARG A 116 13.53 4.34 6.51
N PHE A 117 12.97 4.65 7.68
CA PHE A 117 11.59 4.34 8.07
C PHE A 117 10.89 5.62 8.52
#